data_AF-A0A9E6BSE7-F1
#
_entry.id   AF-A0A9E6BSE7-F1
#
_cell.length_a   1.000
_cell.length_b   1.000
_cell.length_c   1.000
_cell.angle_alpha   90.00
_cell.angle_beta   90.00
_cell.angle_gamma   90.00
#
_symmetry.space_group_name_H-M   'P 1'
#
loop_
_entity.id
_entity.type
_entity.pdbx_description
1 polymer ?
#
loop_
_entity_poly.entity_id
_entity_poly.type
_entity_poly.pdbx_seq_one_letter_code
_entity_poly.pdbx_strand_id
1 'polypeptide(L)' 'MTPRERVLVALDHRATDRVPCDFWAEEPTWNRLLAHVGHDDRERLLKDLGVDIRHLTVPELPEQALDGGVFQNFWGERYV' A
#
# COMPACT_ATOMS: atom_id res chain seq x y z
N MET A 1 -18.13 9.89 4.50
CA MET A 1 -17.43 8.99 5.45
C MET A 1 -15.95 9.34 5.48
N THR A 2 -15.28 9.13 6.61
CA THR A 2 -13.80 9.24 6.67
C THR A 2 -13.14 8.07 5.91
N PRO A 3 -11.86 8.20 5.47
CA PRO A 3 -11.12 7.10 4.86
C PRO A 3 -11.16 5.80 5.69
N ARG A 4 -10.89 5.90 7.00
CA ARG A 4 -10.91 4.75 7.90
C ARG A 4 -12.30 4.11 8.00
N GLU A 5 -13.35 4.91 8.14
CA GLU A 5 -14.73 4.40 8.15
C GLU A 5 -15.07 3.68 6.85
N ARG A 6 -14.67 4.26 5.71
CA ARG A 6 -14.91 3.68 4.38
C ARG A 6 -14.29 2.29 4.25
N VAL A 7 -13.03 2.13 4.65
CA VAL A 7 -12.36 0.83 4.62
C VAL A 7 -13.05 -0.18 5.55
N LEU A 8 -13.38 0.20 6.78
CA LEU A 8 -14.02 -0.72 7.73
C LEU A 8 -15.44 -1.15 7.28
N VAL A 9 -16.24 -0.23 6.73
CA VAL A 9 -17.57 -0.55 6.18
C VAL A 9 -17.45 -1.47 4.97
N ALA A 10 -16.45 -1.26 4.11
CA ALA A 10 -16.20 -2.14 2.97
C ALA A 10 -15.79 -3.56 3.40
N LEU A 11 -14.96 -3.70 4.45
CA LEU A 11 -14.59 -5.00 5.02
C LEU A 11 -15.80 -5.75 5.61
N ASP A 12 -16.81 -5.04 6.10
CA ASP A 12 -18.10 -5.59 6.53
C ASP A 12 -19.02 -5.96 5.34
N HIS A 13 -18.57 -5.83 4.09
CA HIS A 13 -19.37 -6.03 2.87
C HIS A 13 -20.62 -5.13 2.80
N ARG A 14 -20.55 -3.92 3.37
CA ARG A 14 -21.63 -2.93 3.31
C ARG A 14 -21.34 -1.83 2.30
N ALA A 15 -22.40 -1.22 1.78
CA ALA A 15 -22.28 -0.13 0.82
C ALA A 15 -21.60 1.11 1.45
N THR A 16 -20.69 1.72 0.71
CA THR A 16 -19.92 2.91 1.10
C THR A 16 -20.30 4.12 0.22
N ASP A 17 -19.85 5.32 0.61
CA ASP A 17 -20.04 6.55 -0.19
C ASP A 17 -19.26 6.53 -1.51
N ARG A 18 -18.14 5.80 -1.57
CA ARG A 18 -17.44 5.37 -2.79
C ARG A 18 -16.57 4.14 -2.49
N VAL A 19 -16.08 3.47 -3.52
CA VAL A 19 -15.12 2.36 -3.38
C VAL A 19 -13.85 2.89 -2.67
N PRO A 20 -13.36 2.23 -1.60
CA PRO A 20 -12.07 2.55 -1.00
C PRO A 20 -10.94 2.40 -2.03
N CYS A 21 -9.98 3.32 -2.02
CA CYS A 21 -8.88 3.37 -2.97
C CYS A 21 -7.54 3.20 -2.26
N ASP A 22 -6.66 2.38 -2.82
CA ASP A 22 -5.26 2.29 -2.46
C ASP A 22 -4.38 2.89 -3.56
N PHE A 23 -3.15 3.26 -3.21
CA PHE A 23 -2.16 3.77 -4.15
C PHE A 23 -0.78 3.16 -3.88
N TRP A 24 -0.27 2.42 -4.85
CA TRP A 24 1.10 1.92 -4.88
C TRP A 24 1.80 2.47 -6.12
N ALA A 25 3.05 2.89 -5.95
CA ALA A 25 3.87 3.38 -7.03
C ALA A 25 5.35 3.19 -6.72
N GLU A 26 6.11 2.81 -7.74
CA GLU A 26 7.56 2.83 -7.72
C GLU A 26 8.07 4.28 -7.65
N GLU A 27 9.30 4.45 -7.14
CA GLU A 27 9.97 5.75 -6.99
C GLU A 27 9.95 6.64 -8.25
N PRO A 28 10.16 6.13 -9.48
CA PRO A 28 10.06 6.96 -10.70
C PRO A 28 8.67 7.57 -10.90
N THR A 29 7.61 6.86 -10.53
CA THR A 29 6.24 7.34 -10.65
C THR A 29 5.94 8.40 -9.60
N TRP A 30 6.38 8.18 -8.35
CA TRP A 30 6.33 9.20 -7.30
C TRP A 30 7.00 10.50 -7.73
N ASN A 31 8.23 10.42 -8.25
CA ASN A 31 9.00 11.59 -8.68
C ASN A 31 8.28 12.40 -9.76
N ARG A 32 7.68 11.72 -10.74
CA ARG A 32 6.91 12.38 -11.81
C ARG A 32 5.63 13.03 -11.30
N LEU A 33 4.91 12.37 -10.39
CA LEU A 33 3.67 12.91 -9.81
C LEU A 33 3.95 14.15 -8.96
N LEU A 34 4.94 14.09 -8.07
CA LEU A 34 5.33 15.21 -7.21
C LEU A 34 5.80 16.41 -8.03
N ALA A 35 6.60 16.18 -9.08
CA ALA A 35 6.98 17.22 -10.02
C ALA A 35 5.76 17.83 -10.76
N HIS A 36 4.77 17.01 -11.10
CA HIS A 36 3.55 17.48 -11.77
C HIS A 36 2.66 18.34 -10.86
N VAL A 37 2.52 17.97 -9.59
CA VAL A 37 1.68 18.72 -8.62
C VAL A 37 2.41 19.89 -7.96
N GLY A 38 3.73 19.99 -8.14
CA GLY A 38 4.54 21.13 -7.69
C GLY A 38 4.88 21.13 -6.20
N HIS A 39 4.87 19.97 -5.55
CA HIS A 39 5.35 19.79 -4.17
C HIS A 39 5.90 18.37 -3.97
N ASP A 40 6.69 18.19 -2.91
CA ASP A 40 7.35 16.92 -2.56
C ASP A 40 6.68 16.15 -1.40
N ASP A 41 5.62 16.72 -0.81
CA ASP A 41 4.84 16.08 0.26
C ASP A 41 3.96 14.93 -0.28
N ARG A 42 4.44 13.68 -0.07
CA ARG A 42 3.70 12.46 -0.44
C ARG A 42 2.39 12.31 0.32
N GLU A 43 2.35 12.66 1.61
CA GLU A 43 1.12 12.51 2.40
C GLU A 43 0.03 13.48 1.92
N ARG A 44 0.42 14.71 1.60
CA ARG A 44 -0.46 15.67 0.95
C ARG A 44 -0.98 15.12 -0.38
N LEU A 45 -0.11 14.59 -1.23
CA LEU A 45 -0.53 14.02 -2.52
C LEU A 45 -1.55 12.89 -2.34
N LEU A 46 -1.33 11.98 -1.39
CA LEU A 46 -2.28 10.90 -1.11
C LEU A 46 -3.63 11.41 -0.60
N LYS A 47 -3.66 12.50 0.17
CA LYS A 47 -4.91 13.17 0.56
C LYS A 47 -5.60 13.80 -0.63
N ASP A 48 -4.86 14.50 -1.49
CA ASP A 48 -5.39 15.18 -2.67
C ASP A 48 -5.97 14.17 -3.68
N LEU A 49 -5.34 13.00 -3.83
CA LEU A 49 -5.83 11.89 -4.64
C LEU A 49 -6.99 11.10 -3.99
N GLY A 50 -7.34 11.40 -2.74
CA GLY A 50 -8.38 10.67 -2.01
C GLY A 50 -8.02 9.22 -1.70
N VAL A 51 -6.73 8.90 -1.53
CA VAL A 51 -6.27 7.55 -1.18
C VAL A 51 -6.67 7.26 0.27
N ASP A 52 -7.28 6.12 0.49
CA ASP A 52 -7.87 5.77 1.78
C ASP A 52 -6.91 5.03 2.72
N ILE A 53 -5.98 4.29 2.12
CA ILE A 53 -5.02 3.44 2.82
C ILE A 53 -3.67 4.14 2.91
N ARG A 54 -2.94 3.89 3.99
CA ARG A 54 -1.54 4.28 4.15
C ARG A 54 -0.74 3.04 4.46
N HIS A 55 0.41 2.91 3.80
CA HIS A 55 1.32 1.79 4.06
C HIS A 55 2.33 2.17 5.12
N LEU A 56 2.67 1.19 5.94
CA LEU A 56 3.80 1.25 6.82
C LEU A 56 4.88 0.40 6.18
N THR A 57 6.05 1.00 5.95
CA THR A 57 7.22 0.23 5.54
C THR A 57 7.78 -0.46 6.78
N VAL A 58 7.80 -1.79 6.75
CA VAL A 58 8.54 -2.61 7.71
C VAL A 58 9.81 -3.10 7.05
N PRO A 59 10.93 -3.20 7.77
CA PRO A 59 12.13 -3.83 7.23
C PRO A 59 11.82 -5.25 6.77
N GLU A 60 12.31 -5.62 5.60
CA GLU A 60 12.25 -7.01 5.13
C GLU A 60 12.98 -7.91 6.12
N LEU A 61 12.32 -9.00 6.53
CA LEU A 61 13.01 -10.04 7.28
C LEU A 61 13.84 -10.91 6.34
N PRO A 62 14.97 -11.47 6.82
CA PRO A 62 15.74 -12.43 6.05
C PRO A 62 14.87 -13.61 5.59
N GLU A 63 15.21 -14.15 4.42
CA GLU A 63 14.59 -15.35 3.88
C GLU A 63 14.80 -16.54 4.85
N GLN A 64 13.75 -17.32 5.03
CA GLN A 64 13.78 -18.50 5.89
C GLN A 64 14.05 -19.74 5.05
N ALA A 65 15.15 -20.44 5.32
CA ALA A 65 15.38 -21.78 4.78
C ALA A 65 14.41 -22.78 5.43
N LEU A 66 13.72 -23.56 4.60
CA LEU A 66 12.85 -24.68 4.94
C LEU A 66 13.49 -26.00 4.49
N ASP A 67 12.90 -27.13 4.89
CA ASP A 67 13.38 -28.45 4.48
C ASP A 67 13.30 -28.66 2.96
N GLY A 68 14.23 -29.46 2.43
CA GLY A 68 14.23 -29.84 1.01
C GLY A 68 14.75 -28.76 0.06
N GLY A 69 15.50 -27.77 0.57
CA GLY A 69 16.06 -26.68 -0.26
C GLY A 69 15.03 -25.61 -0.63
N VAL A 70 13.89 -25.58 0.04
CA VAL A 70 12.86 -24.56 -0.15
C VAL A 70 13.20 -23.34 0.70
N PHE A 71 13.02 -22.15 0.17
CA PHE A 71 13.12 -20.89 0.90
C PHE A 71 11.75 -20.20 0.97
N GLN A 72 11.51 -19.45 2.05
CA GLN A 72 10.33 -18.64 2.22
C GLN A 72 10.71 -17.17 2.43
N ASN A 73 10.15 -16.27 1.62
CA ASN A 73 10.38 -14.84 1.77
C ASN A 73 9.48 -14.22 2.86
N PHE A 74 9.67 -12.92 3.12
CA PHE A 74 8.91 -12.15 4.11
C PHE A 74 7.38 -12.15 3.87
N TRP A 75 6.95 -12.34 2.62
CA TRP A 75 5.54 -12.40 2.23
C TRP A 75 4.92 -13.81 2.36
N GLY A 76 5.72 -14.81 2.73
CA GLY A 76 5.29 -16.20 2.83
C GLY A 76 5.34 -16.96 1.49
N GLU A 77 5.86 -16.34 0.42
CA GLU A 77 6.05 -17.00 -0.86
C GLU A 77 7.20 -18.01 -0.77
N ARG A 78 7.07 -19.16 -1.45
CA ARG A 78 8.03 -20.27 -1.37
C ARG A 78 8.66 -20.58 -2.73
N TYR A 79 9.96 -20.77 -2.75
CA TYR A 79 10.75 -21.06 -3.96
C TYR A 79 11.92 -22.03 -3.65
N VAL A 80 12.57 -22.54 -4.70
CA VAL A 80 13.71 -23.48 -4.63
C VAL A 80 14.95 -22.81 -5.19
#